data_AF-A0AAG5DPJ5-F1
#
_entry.id   AF-A0AAG5DPJ5-F1
#
_cell.length_a   1.000
_cell.length_b   1.000
_cell.length_c   1.000
_cell.angle_alpha   90.00
_cell.angle_beta   90.00
_cell.angle_gamma   90.00
#
_symmetry.space_group_name_H-M   'P 1'
#
loop_
_entity.id
_entity.type
_entity.pdbx_description
1 polymer ?
#
loop_
_entity_poly.entity_id
_entity_poly.type
_entity_poly.pdbx_seq_one_letter_code
_entity_poly.pdbx_strand_id
1 'polypeptide(L)'
;MEEFKTTLMPWTHRKLSKSKQCCLQMLRKKALIDLFKCMGNACAFTTNDGMEMEYHLLGHDPPNEIESCTLSCAYCTTATTTPRGLVNHIRENHGPCRFQCLFCFYRALEAENVLYHQHYYHSASKDDVTTTIVELPRNERKPQTDYLIEMCTSFQSNHKLLTCAVCQTTHASISLFNEHVYLHRESTIKCPICPKRILKVDTLDHLNHHRTDDYKCLYCNTIFKTKVLINR
;
A
#
# COMPACT_ATOMS: atom_id res chain seq x y z
N MET A 1 -7.84 -20.47 15.90
CA MET A 1 -8.58 -19.64 14.92
C MET A 1 -8.94 -18.24 15.45
N GLU A 2 -8.18 -17.66 16.39
CA GLU A 2 -8.54 -16.35 17.01
C GLU A 2 -7.46 -15.25 16.92
N GLU A 3 -6.23 -15.56 16.48
CA GLU A 3 -5.11 -14.61 16.51
C GLU A 3 -5.14 -13.53 15.42
N PHE A 4 -5.83 -13.74 14.30
CA PHE A 4 -5.86 -12.78 13.18
C PHE A 4 -6.71 -11.53 13.45
N LYS A 5 -7.61 -11.55 14.47
CA LYS A 5 -8.64 -10.51 14.64
C LYS A 5 -8.12 -9.17 15.20
N THR A 6 -6.84 -9.03 15.54
CA THR A 6 -6.32 -7.82 16.21
C THR A 6 -5.08 -7.23 15.55
N THR A 7 -4.62 -7.78 14.43
CA THR A 7 -3.38 -7.34 13.77
C THR A 7 -3.66 -6.22 12.79
N LEU A 8 -3.21 -5.00 13.10
CA LEU A 8 -3.45 -3.82 12.26
C LEU A 8 -2.47 -3.70 11.09
N MET A 9 -1.22 -4.18 11.27
CA MET A 9 -0.13 -4.01 10.31
C MET A 9 0.69 -5.30 10.09
N PRO A 10 0.07 -6.41 9.61
CA PRO A 10 0.74 -7.72 9.55
C PRO A 10 1.99 -7.77 8.66
N TRP A 11 2.11 -6.88 7.67
CA TRP A 11 3.25 -6.84 6.73
C TRP A 11 4.52 -6.21 7.30
N THR A 12 4.42 -5.52 8.43
CA THR A 12 5.59 -4.85 9.03
C THR A 12 6.36 -5.73 10.00
N HIS A 13 5.78 -6.86 10.41
CA HIS A 13 6.28 -7.72 11.49
C HIS A 13 6.56 -6.98 12.82
N ARG A 14 6.09 -5.72 12.96
CA ARG A 14 6.25 -4.91 14.17
C ARG A 14 5.21 -5.35 15.20
N LYS A 15 5.67 -5.57 16.43
CA LYS A 15 4.77 -5.75 17.57
C LYS A 15 4.12 -4.40 17.90
N LEU A 16 2.81 -4.31 17.69
CA LEU A 16 2.06 -3.12 18.05
C LEU A 16 1.97 -3.02 19.57
N SER A 17 2.26 -1.84 20.11
CA SER A 17 2.08 -1.55 21.54
C SER A 17 0.60 -1.40 21.92
N LYS A 18 -0.29 -1.30 20.94
CA LYS A 18 -1.71 -0.96 21.06
C LYS A 18 -2.54 -1.99 21.82
N SER A 19 -3.48 -1.51 22.64
CA SER A 19 -4.40 -2.39 23.36
C SER A 19 -5.33 -3.17 22.42
N LYS A 20 -5.69 -4.41 22.82
CA LYS A 20 -6.60 -5.28 22.05
C LYS A 20 -7.92 -4.58 21.70
N GLN A 21 -8.50 -3.84 22.66
CA GLN A 21 -9.74 -3.11 22.47
C GLN A 21 -9.59 -2.00 21.43
N CYS A 22 -8.47 -1.26 21.45
CA CYS A 22 -8.19 -0.25 20.44
C CYS A 22 -8.03 -0.88 19.05
N CYS A 23 -7.35 -2.02 18.93
CA CYS A 23 -7.23 -2.71 17.64
C CYS A 23 -8.61 -3.09 17.08
N LEU A 24 -9.48 -3.68 17.90
CA LEU A 24 -10.84 -4.06 17.46
C LEU A 24 -11.68 -2.86 17.02
N GLN A 25 -11.55 -1.71 17.69
CA GLN A 25 -12.23 -0.48 17.26
C GLN A 25 -11.71 0.02 15.91
N MET A 26 -10.40 -0.04 15.70
CA MET A 26 -9.78 0.44 14.47
C MET A 26 -9.91 -0.52 13.27
N LEU A 27 -10.31 -1.76 13.51
CA LEU A 27 -10.67 -2.72 12.46
C LEU A 27 -12.12 -2.59 11.99
N ARG A 28 -12.90 -1.64 12.53
CA ARG A 28 -14.22 -1.31 12.00
C ARG A 28 -14.08 -0.61 10.65
N LYS A 29 -15.01 -0.88 9.73
CA LYS A 29 -15.00 -0.36 8.36
C LYS A 29 -14.69 1.15 8.27
N LYS A 30 -15.33 1.99 9.10
CA LYS A 30 -15.08 3.45 9.13
C LYS A 30 -13.62 3.78 9.46
N ALA A 31 -13.06 3.17 10.50
CA ALA A 31 -11.68 3.43 10.91
C ALA A 31 -10.66 2.92 9.88
N LEU A 32 -10.97 1.82 9.17
CA LEU A 32 -10.13 1.31 8.09
C LEU A 32 -10.05 2.24 6.89
N ILE A 33 -11.18 2.85 6.49
CA ILE A 33 -11.21 3.76 5.33
C ILE A 33 -10.64 5.15 5.62
N ASP A 34 -10.62 5.58 6.89
CA ASP A 34 -10.06 6.88 7.28
C ASP A 34 -8.55 6.97 6.95
N LEU A 35 -8.08 8.06 6.35
CA LEU A 35 -6.67 8.25 5.96
C LEU A 35 -5.74 8.38 7.17
N PHE A 36 -6.16 9.06 8.22
CA PHE A 36 -5.31 9.28 9.38
C PHE A 36 -5.74 8.35 10.51
N LYS A 37 -4.76 7.61 11.05
CA LYS A 37 -4.96 6.63 12.12
C LYS A 37 -3.93 6.86 13.22
N CYS A 38 -4.37 7.11 14.44
CA CYS A 38 -3.46 7.31 15.56
C CYS A 38 -2.82 5.97 15.98
N MET A 39 -1.49 5.97 16.10
CA MET A 39 -0.71 4.79 16.52
C MET A 39 -0.39 4.78 18.02
N GLY A 40 -0.94 5.71 18.80
CA GLY A 40 -0.83 5.73 20.25
C GLY A 40 -1.42 4.48 20.90
N ASN A 41 -0.75 3.97 21.94
CA ASN A 41 -1.04 2.68 22.58
C ASN A 41 -2.54 2.53 22.97
N ALA A 42 -3.09 3.51 23.69
CA ALA A 42 -4.46 3.48 24.19
C ALA A 42 -5.43 4.39 23.40
N CYS A 43 -5.15 4.67 22.12
CA CYS A 43 -5.94 5.63 21.34
C CYS A 43 -6.48 5.04 20.03
N ALA A 44 -7.79 4.87 19.89
CA ALA A 44 -8.41 4.35 18.66
C ALA A 44 -8.82 5.44 17.64
N PHE A 45 -8.32 6.66 17.78
CA PHE A 45 -8.75 7.80 16.97
C PHE A 45 -8.37 7.65 15.49
N THR A 46 -9.33 7.92 14.62
CA THR A 46 -9.16 7.97 13.16
C THR A 46 -9.96 9.13 12.58
N THR A 47 -9.48 9.71 11.49
CA THR A 47 -10.18 10.79 10.76
C THR A 47 -9.66 10.88 9.32
N ASN A 48 -10.42 11.55 8.45
CA ASN A 48 -9.92 11.99 7.14
C ASN A 48 -9.42 13.44 7.15
N ASP A 49 -9.68 14.19 8.22
CA ASP A 49 -9.22 15.56 8.37
C ASP A 49 -7.80 15.59 8.97
N GLY A 50 -6.86 16.12 8.20
CA GLY A 50 -5.47 16.25 8.64
C GLY A 50 -5.27 17.25 9.76
N MET A 51 -6.09 18.31 9.85
CA MET A 51 -6.03 19.29 10.93
C MET A 51 -6.54 18.69 12.24
N GLU A 52 -7.63 17.91 12.18
CA GLU A 52 -8.12 17.17 13.35
C GLU A 52 -7.08 16.17 13.86
N MET A 53 -6.42 15.44 12.96
CA MET A 53 -5.33 14.53 13.36
C MET A 53 -4.14 15.31 13.95
N GLU A 54 -3.72 16.41 13.33
CA GLU A 54 -2.61 17.22 13.83
C GLU A 54 -2.88 17.75 15.25
N TYR A 55 -4.08 18.31 15.47
CA TYR A 55 -4.49 18.78 16.79
C TYR A 55 -4.61 17.65 17.80
N HIS A 56 -5.18 16.50 17.40
CA HIS A 56 -5.28 15.32 18.25
C HIS A 56 -3.91 14.85 18.74
N LEU A 57 -2.90 14.85 17.87
CA LEU A 57 -1.54 14.40 18.20
C LEU A 57 -0.83 15.30 19.21
N LEU A 58 -1.13 16.61 19.24
CA LEU A 58 -0.62 17.52 20.27
C LEU A 58 -1.11 17.17 21.67
N GLY A 59 -2.24 16.46 21.80
CA GLY A 59 -2.76 15.98 23.08
C GLY A 59 -2.04 14.75 23.64
N HIS A 60 -1.11 14.15 22.89
CA HIS A 60 -0.30 13.01 23.36
C HIS A 60 1.04 13.40 24.00
N ASP A 61 1.36 14.70 24.12
CA ASP A 61 2.55 15.18 24.83
C ASP A 61 2.33 15.15 26.36
N PRO A 62 2.98 14.25 27.12
CA PRO A 62 2.98 14.36 28.57
C PRO A 62 3.82 15.58 28.99
N PRO A 63 3.35 16.42 29.93
CA PRO A 63 4.05 17.65 30.31
C PRO A 63 5.44 17.46 30.94
N ASN A 64 5.90 16.23 31.20
CA ASN A 64 7.03 15.95 32.10
C ASN A 64 7.98 14.82 31.67
N GLU A 65 7.94 14.32 30.42
CA GLU A 65 8.91 13.29 29.97
C GLU A 65 9.99 13.88 29.06
N ILE A 66 11.24 13.55 29.37
CA ILE A 66 12.47 13.98 28.66
C ILE A 66 12.63 13.21 27.33
N GLU A 67 11.84 12.16 27.11
CA GLU A 67 11.89 11.35 25.90
C GLU A 67 11.04 11.96 24.78
N SER A 68 11.70 12.32 23.67
CA SER A 68 11.07 12.73 22.43
C SER A 68 10.02 11.69 21.98
N CYS A 69 8.74 12.05 22.03
CA CYS A 69 7.67 11.16 21.63
C CYS A 69 7.70 10.96 20.11
N THR A 70 8.05 9.74 19.70
CA THR A 70 8.14 9.40 18.28
C THR A 70 6.76 8.99 17.75
N LEU A 71 6.24 9.75 16.79
CA LEU A 71 4.95 9.51 16.14
C LEU A 71 5.14 8.58 14.94
N SER A 72 4.53 7.39 15.00
CA SER A 72 4.68 6.36 13.97
C SER A 72 3.59 6.42 12.91
N CYS A 73 3.96 6.14 11.65
CA CYS A 73 3.01 5.97 10.56
C CYS A 73 2.21 4.66 10.69
N ALA A 74 0.93 4.71 10.32
CA ALA A 74 0.02 3.55 10.34
C ALA A 74 0.19 2.61 9.13
N TYR A 75 1.06 2.96 8.18
CA TYR A 75 1.15 2.31 6.88
C TYR A 75 2.56 1.79 6.54
N CYS A 76 3.60 2.38 7.15
CA CYS A 76 4.99 2.03 6.91
C CYS A 76 5.79 2.10 8.22
N THR A 77 7.12 1.94 8.09
CA THR A 77 8.06 1.94 9.21
C THR A 77 8.53 3.34 9.61
N THR A 78 8.22 4.36 8.81
CA THR A 78 8.58 5.77 9.06
C THR A 78 7.96 6.27 10.36
N ALA A 79 8.75 7.05 11.09
CA ALA A 79 8.30 7.77 12.26
C ALA A 79 8.91 9.17 12.29
N THR A 80 8.21 10.11 12.91
CA THR A 80 8.58 11.53 12.98
C THR A 80 8.40 12.05 14.39
N THR A 81 9.05 13.16 14.73
CA THR A 81 8.89 13.81 16.05
C THR A 81 7.84 14.91 16.07
N THR A 82 7.24 15.27 14.93
CA THR A 82 6.25 16.36 14.84
C THR A 82 4.91 15.90 14.27
N PRO A 83 3.77 16.31 14.86
CA PRO A 83 2.44 16.01 14.33
C PRO A 83 2.27 16.39 12.86
N ARG A 84 2.72 17.60 12.50
CA ARG A 84 2.66 18.10 11.13
C ARG A 84 3.49 17.26 10.16
N GLY A 85 4.66 16.81 10.61
CA GLY A 85 5.53 15.92 9.83
C GLY A 85 4.83 14.60 9.49
N LEU A 86 4.19 13.97 10.47
CA LEU A 86 3.44 12.73 10.26
C LEU A 86 2.25 12.92 9.31
N VAL A 87 1.46 13.97 9.53
CA VAL A 87 0.28 14.28 8.70
C VAL A 87 0.68 14.56 7.26
N ASN A 88 1.76 15.32 7.02
CA ASN A 88 2.27 15.57 5.68
C ASN A 88 2.82 14.29 5.02
N HIS A 89 3.59 13.49 5.75
CA HIS A 89 4.08 12.20 5.25
C HIS A 89 2.91 11.31 4.79
N ILE A 90 1.88 11.16 5.61
CA ILE A 90 0.70 10.35 5.27
C ILE A 90 -0.02 10.93 4.05
N ARG A 91 -0.22 12.25 4.00
CA ARG A 91 -0.93 12.91 2.91
C ARG A 91 -0.23 12.73 1.56
N GLU A 92 1.08 12.94 1.51
CA GLU A 92 1.82 12.90 0.24
C GLU A 92 2.13 11.46 -0.20
N ASN A 93 2.43 10.55 0.72
CA ASN A 93 2.90 9.20 0.38
C ASN A 93 1.79 8.14 0.38
N HIS A 94 0.84 8.24 1.31
CA HIS A 94 -0.23 7.25 1.47
C HIS A 94 -1.60 7.75 1.01
N GLY A 95 -1.83 9.07 0.97
CA GLY A 95 -3.03 9.70 0.44
C GLY A 95 -3.37 9.30 -1.01
N PRO A 96 -2.38 9.13 -1.91
CA PRO A 96 -2.62 8.63 -3.27
C PRO A 96 -3.08 7.17 -3.36
N CYS A 97 -2.83 6.34 -2.34
CA CYS A 97 -3.20 4.92 -2.34
C CYS A 97 -4.72 4.74 -2.26
N ARG A 98 -5.37 4.54 -3.39
CA ARG A 98 -6.84 4.50 -3.52
C ARG A 98 -7.50 3.19 -3.12
N PHE A 99 -6.76 2.10 -2.91
CA PHE A 99 -7.35 0.81 -2.57
C PHE A 99 -7.01 0.41 -1.13
N GLN A 100 -8.02 0.06 -0.35
CA GLN A 100 -7.91 -0.25 1.09
C GLN A 100 -8.33 -1.69 1.37
N CYS A 101 -7.50 -2.40 2.15
CA CYS A 101 -7.85 -3.70 2.72
C CYS A 101 -8.93 -3.55 3.80
N LEU A 102 -9.92 -4.44 3.81
CA LEU A 102 -10.96 -4.47 4.84
C LEU A 102 -10.61 -5.27 6.10
N PHE A 103 -9.41 -5.86 6.17
CA PHE A 103 -8.97 -6.68 7.30
C PHE A 103 -7.87 -6.03 8.15
N CYS A 104 -7.21 -4.98 7.64
CA CYS A 104 -6.09 -4.32 8.30
C CYS A 104 -5.83 -2.92 7.68
N PHE A 105 -4.78 -2.23 8.11
CA PHE A 105 -4.46 -0.88 7.63
C PHE A 105 -3.82 -0.83 6.24
N TYR A 106 -3.57 -1.98 5.60
CA TYR A 106 -2.89 -2.02 4.31
C TYR A 106 -3.68 -1.28 3.23
N ARG A 107 -2.99 -0.42 2.48
CA ARG A 107 -3.54 0.30 1.33
C ARG A 107 -2.50 0.41 0.22
N ALA A 108 -2.97 0.46 -1.03
CA ALA A 108 -2.11 0.51 -2.19
C ALA A 108 -2.68 1.40 -3.31
N LEU A 109 -1.82 1.73 -4.27
CA LEU A 109 -2.18 2.45 -5.49
C LEU A 109 -3.04 1.62 -6.45
N GLU A 110 -2.89 0.29 -6.42
CA GLU A 110 -3.51 -0.65 -7.36
C GLU A 110 -4.24 -1.76 -6.58
N ALA A 111 -5.40 -2.18 -7.11
CA ALA A 111 -6.31 -3.12 -6.47
C ALA A 111 -5.65 -4.48 -6.26
N GLU A 112 -4.88 -4.92 -7.25
CA GLU A 112 -4.18 -6.19 -7.29
C GLU A 112 -3.22 -6.35 -6.10
N ASN A 113 -2.56 -5.26 -5.70
CA ASN A 113 -1.63 -5.28 -4.56
C ASN A 113 -2.37 -5.56 -3.25
N VAL A 114 -3.60 -5.04 -3.10
CA VAL A 114 -4.45 -5.34 -1.95
C VAL A 114 -4.94 -6.79 -2.00
N LEU A 115 -5.29 -7.31 -3.18
CA LEU A 115 -5.69 -8.71 -3.34
C LEU A 115 -4.55 -9.68 -2.99
N TYR A 116 -3.34 -9.42 -3.47
CA TYR A 116 -2.15 -10.20 -3.09
C TYR A 116 -1.87 -10.13 -1.59
N HIS A 117 -2.00 -8.94 -1.00
CA HIS A 117 -1.87 -8.75 0.44
C HIS A 117 -2.90 -9.60 1.21
N GLN A 118 -4.18 -9.59 0.80
CA GLN A 118 -5.22 -10.39 1.42
C GLN A 118 -4.94 -11.89 1.28
N HIS A 119 -4.47 -12.34 0.12
CA HIS A 119 -4.08 -13.72 -0.11
C HIS A 119 -2.97 -14.17 0.86
N TYR A 120 -1.94 -13.34 1.08
CA TYR A 120 -0.78 -13.73 1.89
C TYR A 120 -1.03 -13.60 3.41
N TYR A 121 -1.68 -12.53 3.86
CA TYR A 121 -1.80 -12.22 5.29
C TYR A 121 -3.16 -12.56 5.91
N HIS A 122 -4.20 -12.77 5.09
CA HIS A 122 -5.57 -12.92 5.58
C HIS A 122 -6.27 -14.20 5.12
N SER A 123 -5.65 -15.01 4.27
CA SER A 123 -6.25 -16.26 3.80
C SER A 123 -5.81 -17.45 4.65
N ALA A 124 -6.76 -18.15 5.24
CA ALA A 124 -6.50 -19.43 5.92
C ALA A 124 -6.47 -20.61 4.92
N SER A 125 -7.10 -20.46 3.73
CA SER A 125 -7.05 -21.40 2.60
C SER A 125 -7.09 -20.64 1.27
N LYS A 126 -6.63 -21.27 0.18
CA LYS A 126 -6.63 -20.69 -1.18
C LYS A 126 -8.02 -20.50 -1.79
N ASP A 127 -9.04 -21.16 -1.24
CA ASP A 127 -10.40 -21.20 -1.80
C ASP A 127 -11.40 -20.28 -1.07
N ASP A 128 -10.98 -19.61 0.01
CA ASP A 128 -11.86 -18.86 0.93
C ASP A 128 -11.60 -17.34 0.91
N VAL A 129 -11.13 -16.81 -0.22
CA VAL A 129 -10.87 -15.36 -0.35
C VAL A 129 -12.14 -14.66 -0.85
N THR A 130 -12.95 -14.17 0.08
CA THR A 130 -13.82 -13.03 -0.24
C THR A 130 -12.93 -11.82 -0.57
N THR A 131 -12.77 -11.54 -1.86
CA THR A 131 -11.90 -10.51 -2.46
C THR A 131 -12.48 -9.10 -2.34
N THR A 132 -13.04 -8.75 -1.18
CA THR A 132 -13.64 -7.43 -1.00
C THR A 132 -12.56 -6.39 -0.67
N ILE A 133 -12.30 -5.51 -1.62
CA ILE A 133 -11.48 -4.30 -1.46
C ILE A 133 -12.38 -3.07 -1.44
N VAL A 134 -11.94 -2.00 -0.76
CA VAL A 134 -12.60 -0.70 -0.87
C VAL A 134 -11.78 0.19 -1.78
N GLU A 135 -12.44 0.72 -2.81
CA GLU A 135 -11.93 1.82 -3.61
C GLU A 135 -12.31 3.15 -2.95
N LEU A 136 -11.31 3.97 -2.67
CA LEU A 136 -11.41 5.30 -2.09
C LEU A 136 -11.42 6.36 -3.20
N PRO A 137 -11.94 7.57 -2.94
CA PRO A 137 -11.94 8.67 -3.91
C PRO A 137 -10.56 8.91 -4.50
N ARG A 138 -10.51 9.16 -5.81
CA ARG A 138 -9.24 9.39 -6.52
C ARG A 138 -8.57 10.65 -5.99
N ASN A 139 -7.31 10.52 -5.60
CA ASN A 139 -6.41 11.64 -5.32
C ASN A 139 -5.49 11.80 -6.53
N GLU A 140 -5.47 12.98 -7.15
CA GLU A 140 -4.66 13.26 -8.35
C GLU A 140 -3.17 13.42 -8.03
N ARG A 141 -2.82 13.57 -6.75
CA ARG A 141 -1.42 13.64 -6.33
C ARG A 141 -0.74 12.30 -6.54
N LYS A 142 0.53 12.35 -6.97
CA LYS A 142 1.38 11.17 -7.10
C LYS A 142 2.24 11.05 -5.85
N PRO A 143 2.42 9.85 -5.28
CA PRO A 143 3.33 9.67 -4.17
C PRO A 143 4.77 9.83 -4.63
N GLN A 144 5.65 10.14 -3.68
CA GLN A 144 7.07 10.31 -3.97
C GLN A 144 7.67 8.98 -4.46
N THR A 145 8.46 9.05 -5.54
CA THR A 145 9.07 7.86 -6.17
C THR A 145 9.94 7.09 -5.18
N ASP A 146 10.74 7.79 -4.38
CA ASP A 146 11.65 7.17 -3.41
C ASP A 146 10.89 6.40 -2.33
N TYR A 147 9.77 6.95 -1.85
CA TYR A 147 8.88 6.26 -0.91
C TYR A 147 8.33 4.95 -1.49
N LEU A 148 7.91 4.95 -2.76
CA LEU A 148 7.37 3.74 -3.38
C LEU A 148 8.45 2.65 -3.56
N ILE A 149 9.68 3.05 -3.86
CA ILE A 149 10.82 2.15 -3.97
C ILE A 149 11.17 1.59 -2.59
N GLU A 150 11.25 2.43 -1.56
CA GLU A 150 11.45 2.01 -0.16
C GLU A 150 10.38 1.00 0.27
N MET A 151 9.11 1.26 -0.02
CA MET A 151 8.03 0.32 0.30
C MET A 151 8.19 -1.03 -0.42
N CYS A 152 8.67 -1.05 -1.66
CA CYS A 152 8.89 -2.30 -2.38
C CYS A 152 10.09 -3.09 -1.82
N THR A 153 11.15 -2.40 -1.41
CA THR A 153 12.41 -3.02 -0.97
C THR A 153 12.40 -3.41 0.53
N SER A 154 11.79 -2.60 1.40
CA SER A 154 11.84 -2.79 2.85
C SER A 154 10.92 -3.89 3.37
N PHE A 155 9.82 -4.21 2.67
CA PHE A 155 8.80 -5.14 3.17
C PHE A 155 8.87 -6.55 2.55
N GLN A 156 10.00 -6.91 1.92
CA GLN A 156 10.18 -8.20 1.21
C GLN A 156 9.01 -8.50 0.26
N SER A 157 8.40 -7.45 -0.28
CA SER A 157 7.37 -7.57 -1.29
C SER A 157 8.07 -7.98 -2.58
N ASN A 158 7.60 -9.03 -3.21
CA ASN A 158 8.16 -9.47 -4.50
C ASN A 158 7.66 -8.60 -5.66
N HIS A 159 7.42 -7.32 -5.36
CA HIS A 159 7.09 -6.28 -6.30
C HIS A 159 8.31 -6.00 -7.16
N LYS A 160 8.24 -6.42 -8.42
CA LYS A 160 9.25 -6.08 -9.41
C LYS A 160 9.05 -4.63 -9.82
N LEU A 161 10.06 -3.80 -9.51
CA LEU A 161 10.12 -2.44 -10.01
C LEU A 161 10.26 -2.42 -11.54
N LEU A 162 9.62 -1.45 -12.19
CA LEU A 162 9.61 -1.27 -13.63
C LEU A 162 10.63 -0.21 -14.04
N THR A 163 11.79 -0.64 -14.53
CA THR A 163 12.86 0.25 -14.98
C THR A 163 12.72 0.54 -16.47
N CYS A 164 12.60 1.82 -16.81
CA CYS A 164 12.49 2.26 -18.20
C CYS A 164 13.78 1.99 -18.96
N ALA A 165 13.71 1.23 -20.05
CA ALA A 165 14.87 0.90 -20.87
C ALA A 165 15.47 2.12 -21.61
N VAL A 166 14.71 3.23 -21.74
CA VAL A 166 15.15 4.44 -22.46
C VAL A 166 15.92 5.39 -21.53
N CYS A 167 15.36 5.73 -20.38
CA CYS A 167 15.94 6.73 -19.47
C CYS A 167 16.34 6.19 -18.09
N GLN A 168 16.21 4.87 -17.87
CA GLN A 168 16.60 4.17 -16.63
C GLN A 168 15.86 4.62 -15.36
N THR A 169 14.80 5.44 -15.48
CA THR A 169 13.94 5.78 -14.34
C THR A 169 13.11 4.57 -13.93
N THR A 170 12.94 4.42 -12.62
CA THR A 170 12.30 3.23 -12.04
C THR A 170 10.97 3.60 -11.42
N HIS A 171 9.96 2.77 -11.65
CA HIS A 171 8.58 2.99 -11.22
C HIS A 171 8.07 1.76 -10.46
N ALA A 172 7.37 1.98 -9.36
CA ALA A 172 6.85 0.91 -8.51
C ALA A 172 5.42 0.45 -8.85
N SER A 173 4.75 1.14 -9.78
CA SER A 173 3.38 0.88 -10.23
C SER A 173 3.34 0.85 -11.75
N ILE A 174 2.50 -0.04 -12.32
CA ILE A 174 2.24 -0.08 -13.75
C ILE A 174 1.60 1.23 -14.20
N SER A 175 0.66 1.77 -13.42
CA SER A 175 -0.02 3.01 -13.77
C SER A 175 0.96 4.18 -13.91
N LEU A 176 1.87 4.32 -12.94
CA LEU A 176 2.91 5.37 -12.99
C LEU A 176 3.91 5.15 -14.13
N PHE A 177 4.32 3.90 -14.37
CA PHE A 177 5.18 3.57 -15.51
C PHE A 177 4.49 3.88 -16.85
N ASN A 178 3.21 3.53 -16.98
CA ASN A 178 2.42 3.78 -18.18
C ASN A 178 2.32 5.29 -18.46
N GLU A 179 1.99 6.09 -17.45
CA GLU A 179 2.01 7.56 -17.57
C GLU A 179 3.39 8.10 -17.95
N HIS A 180 4.46 7.56 -17.36
CA HIS A 180 5.83 7.93 -17.69
C HIS A 180 6.17 7.63 -19.16
N VAL A 181 5.71 6.49 -19.69
CA VAL A 181 6.01 6.08 -21.07
C VAL A 181 5.54 7.14 -22.07
N TYR A 182 4.43 7.84 -21.82
CA TYR A 182 3.93 8.91 -22.69
C TYR A 182 4.82 10.16 -22.74
N LEU A 183 5.78 10.32 -21.84
CA LEU A 183 6.76 11.42 -21.87
C LEU A 183 7.86 11.21 -22.92
N HIS A 184 8.08 9.97 -23.35
CA HIS A 184 9.05 9.66 -24.41
C HIS A 184 8.51 10.10 -25.78
N ARG A 185 9.36 10.20 -26.81
CA ARG A 185 8.89 10.58 -28.16
C ARG A 185 8.49 9.37 -29.01
N GLU A 186 9.12 8.24 -28.75
CA GLU A 186 8.97 6.99 -29.49
C GLU A 186 7.53 6.47 -29.43
N SER A 187 7.00 5.98 -30.55
CA SER A 187 5.65 5.38 -30.60
C SER A 187 5.58 4.00 -29.95
N THR A 188 6.74 3.35 -29.77
CA THR A 188 6.88 2.06 -29.10
C THR A 188 7.89 2.12 -27.97
N ILE A 189 7.65 1.34 -26.92
CA ILE A 189 8.56 1.17 -25.79
C ILE A 189 9.00 -0.29 -25.68
N LYS A 190 10.23 -0.53 -25.22
CA LYS A 190 10.67 -1.88 -24.85
C LYS A 190 10.06 -2.25 -23.49
N CYS A 191 9.47 -3.44 -23.41
CA CYS A 191 8.94 -3.95 -22.14
C CYS A 191 10.06 -4.09 -21.10
N PRO A 192 9.87 -3.62 -19.85
CA PRO A 192 10.84 -3.83 -18.77
C PRO A 192 10.88 -5.29 -18.25
N ILE A 193 9.90 -6.12 -18.61
CA ILE A 193 9.75 -7.49 -18.09
C ILE A 193 10.14 -8.56 -19.12
N CYS A 194 9.86 -8.32 -20.40
CA CYS A 194 10.05 -9.29 -21.48
C CYS A 194 10.76 -8.66 -22.69
N PRO A 195 11.18 -9.43 -23.71
CA PRO A 195 11.92 -8.88 -24.83
C PRO A 195 11.06 -8.08 -25.84
N LYS A 196 9.73 -8.03 -25.68
CA LYS A 196 8.81 -7.41 -26.66
C LYS A 196 8.95 -5.87 -26.68
N ARG A 197 8.73 -5.30 -27.87
CA ARG A 197 8.40 -3.87 -28.07
C ARG A 197 6.89 -3.72 -28.19
N ILE A 198 6.33 -2.72 -27.51
CA ILE A 198 4.89 -2.52 -27.36
C ILE A 198 4.55 -1.11 -27.81
N LEU A 199 3.40 -0.91 -28.43
CA LEU A 199 2.87 0.44 -28.66
C LEU A 199 2.53 1.10 -27.33
N LYS A 200 2.70 2.43 -27.25
CA LYS A 200 2.37 3.18 -26.02
C LYS A 200 0.93 2.96 -25.57
N VAL A 201 -0.01 2.92 -26.51
CA VAL A 201 -1.44 2.72 -26.26
C VAL A 201 -1.73 1.36 -25.60
N ASP A 202 -0.96 0.33 -25.94
CA ASP A 202 -1.14 -1.03 -25.43
C ASP A 202 -0.26 -1.33 -24.20
N THR A 203 0.49 -0.35 -23.70
CA THR A 203 1.48 -0.57 -22.64
C THR A 203 0.82 -0.98 -21.33
N LEU A 204 -0.28 -0.33 -20.93
CA LEU A 204 -1.02 -0.67 -19.72
C LEU A 204 -1.54 -2.12 -19.78
N ASP A 205 -2.25 -2.46 -20.87
CA ASP A 205 -2.81 -3.79 -21.04
C ASP A 205 -1.70 -4.84 -21.09
N HIS A 206 -0.65 -4.64 -21.88
CA HIS A 206 0.49 -5.54 -21.94
C HIS A 206 1.13 -5.77 -20.57
N LEU A 207 1.34 -4.71 -19.78
CA LEU A 207 1.94 -4.83 -18.45
C LEU A 207 1.00 -5.55 -17.48
N ASN A 208 -0.32 -5.35 -17.61
CA ASN A 208 -1.31 -6.12 -16.86
C ASN A 208 -1.34 -7.60 -17.26
N HIS A 209 -0.98 -7.97 -18.50
CA HIS A 209 -0.83 -9.39 -18.86
C HIS A 209 0.32 -10.06 -18.10
N HIS A 210 1.40 -9.33 -17.80
CA HIS A 210 2.43 -9.83 -16.87
C HIS A 210 1.90 -10.01 -15.44
N ARG A 211 0.73 -9.45 -15.11
CA ARG A 211 0.02 -9.65 -13.84
C ARG A 211 -1.06 -10.74 -13.90
N THR A 212 -1.73 -10.94 -15.04
CA THR A 212 -2.92 -11.79 -15.16
C THR A 212 -2.71 -13.13 -15.86
N ASP A 213 -1.78 -13.24 -16.81
CA ASP A 213 -1.92 -14.27 -17.85
C ASP A 213 -1.03 -15.51 -17.72
N ASP A 214 -0.03 -15.54 -16.84
CA ASP A 214 0.80 -16.74 -16.69
C ASP A 214 1.37 -16.83 -15.27
N TYR A 215 0.89 -17.81 -14.49
CA TYR A 215 1.69 -18.26 -13.36
C TYR A 215 2.98 -18.86 -13.91
N LYS A 216 4.08 -18.16 -13.74
CA LYS A 216 5.35 -18.79 -13.40
C LYS A 216 5.65 -18.32 -12.00
N CYS A 217 5.81 -19.26 -11.07
CA CYS A 217 6.20 -18.93 -9.71
C CYS A 217 7.45 -18.04 -9.76
N LEU A 218 7.36 -16.86 -9.14
CA LEU A 218 8.45 -15.89 -9.04
C LEU A 218 9.62 -16.39 -8.17
N TYR A 219 9.52 -17.60 -7.59
CA TYR A 219 10.47 -18.20 -6.65
C TYR A 219 10.98 -19.60 -7.06
N CYS A 220 10.40 -20.24 -8.09
CA CYS A 220 10.88 -21.48 -8.71
C CYS A 220 10.15 -21.78 -10.04
N ASN A 221 10.68 -22.66 -10.88
CA ASN A 221 10.28 -22.87 -12.28
C ASN A 221 8.92 -23.59 -12.53
N THR A 222 7.89 -23.42 -11.68
CA THR A 222 6.58 -24.11 -11.83
C THR A 222 5.38 -23.17 -12.06
N ILE A 223 4.45 -23.62 -12.88
CA ILE A 223 3.25 -22.91 -13.38
C ILE A 223 2.01 -23.36 -12.59
N PHE A 224 1.12 -22.44 -12.22
CA PHE A 224 -0.22 -22.72 -11.67
C PHE A 224 -1.33 -22.01 -12.50
N LYS A 225 -2.61 -22.26 -12.21
CA LYS A 225 -3.73 -21.63 -12.92
C LYS A 225 -4.79 -21.27 -11.89
N THR A 226 -5.18 -20.01 -11.80
CA THR A 226 -6.49 -19.64 -11.26
C THR A 226 -7.04 -18.46 -12.05
N LYS A 227 -8.33 -18.56 -12.37
CA LYS A 227 -9.14 -17.51 -12.97
C LYS A 227 -9.55 -16.55 -11.87
N VAL A 228 -8.96 -15.37 -11.82
CA VAL A 228 -9.58 -14.25 -11.10
C VAL A 228 -10.66 -13.70 -12.01
N LEU A 229 -11.93 -14.00 -11.69
CA LEU A 229 -13.08 -13.36 -12.32
C LEU A 229 -13.19 -11.95 -11.76
N ILE A 230 -12.78 -10.96 -12.54
CA ILE A 230 -13.18 -9.57 -12.32
C ILE A 230 -14.64 -9.49 -12.79
N ASN A 231 -15.60 -9.48 -11.86
CA ASN A 231 -16.97 -9.12 -12.20
C ASN A 231 -16.98 -7.64 -12.58
N ARG A 232 -17.28 -7.38 -13.86
CA ARG A 232 -17.61 -6.05 -14.38
C ARG A 232 -18.92 -5.55 -13.80
#